data_AF-A0A1Y2CMV4-F1
#
_entry.id   AF-A0A1Y2CMV4-F1
#
_cell.length_a   1.000
_cell.length_b   1.000
_cell.length_c   1.000
_cell.angle_alpha   90.00
_cell.angle_beta   90.00
_cell.angle_gamma   90.00
#
_symmetry.space_group_name_H-M   'P 1'
#
loop_
_entity.id
_entity.type
_entity.pdbx_description
1 polymer ?
#
loop_
_entity_poly.entity_id
_entity_poly.type
_entity_poly.pdbx_seq_one_letter_code
_entity_poly.pdbx_strand_id
1 'polypeptide(L)'
;MKETNTNNEIDELLKKIEDPTVENIKDPSLCPVQGCKTKITLTGILCNQCEKKYCIKHRLPEDHSKICKQRINKAEQQQFKNESFHFIAKERKESGSGNKTTMEEDHIALEKKFKSQLKKKQNQRKKKTSKGKKK
;
A
#
# COMPACT_ATOMS: atom_id res chain seq x y z
N MET A 1 -30.20 37.40 -1.06
CA MET A 1 -30.92 36.69 0.02
C MET A 1 -30.91 35.16 -0.23
N LYS A 2 -29.74 34.49 -0.19
CA LYS A 2 -29.61 33.03 -0.37
C LYS A 2 -28.80 32.34 0.74
N GLU A 3 -28.33 33.09 1.72
CA GLU A 3 -27.33 32.65 2.71
C GLU A 3 -27.97 31.96 3.94
N THR A 4 -29.28 32.10 4.14
CA THR A 4 -29.96 31.56 5.33
C THR A 4 -30.23 30.06 5.23
N ASN A 5 -30.34 29.50 4.02
CA ASN A 5 -30.68 28.09 3.85
C ASN A 5 -29.49 27.16 4.10
N THR A 6 -28.28 27.58 3.69
CA THR A 6 -27.05 26.83 3.92
C THR A 6 -26.63 26.80 5.38
N ASN A 7 -26.90 27.87 6.13
CA ASN A 7 -26.56 27.93 7.55
C ASN A 7 -27.40 26.96 8.39
N ASN A 8 -28.67 26.77 8.04
CA ASN A 8 -29.55 25.81 8.72
C ASN A 8 -29.10 24.35 8.47
N GLU A 9 -28.64 24.04 7.26
CA GLU A 9 -28.10 22.71 6.93
C GLU A 9 -26.77 22.44 7.66
N ILE A 10 -25.91 23.45 7.77
CA ILE A 10 -24.65 23.36 8.51
C ILE A 10 -24.89 23.18 10.01
N ASP A 11 -25.85 23.91 10.59
CA ASP A 11 -26.22 23.78 12.01
C ASP A 11 -26.82 22.39 12.33
N GLU A 12 -27.54 21.78 11.39
CA GLU A 12 -28.06 20.43 11.55
C GLU A 12 -26.94 19.37 11.49
N LEU A 13 -25.92 19.59 10.66
CA LEU A 13 -24.73 18.74 10.60
C LEU A 13 -23.85 18.89 11.85
N LEU A 14 -23.72 20.10 12.40
CA LEU A 14 -22.99 20.36 13.63
C LEU A 14 -23.64 19.65 14.83
N LYS A 15 -24.97 19.68 14.95
CA LYS A 15 -25.70 18.95 16.00
C LYS A 15 -25.44 17.44 15.96
N LYS A 16 -25.37 16.84 14.76
CA LYS A 16 -25.04 15.41 14.58
C LYS A 16 -23.60 15.06 14.94
N ILE A 17 -22.69 16.04 14.95
CA ILE A 17 -21.28 15.86 15.35
C ILE A 17 -21.10 16.11 16.86
N GLU A 18 -21.86 17.04 17.42
CA GLU A 18 -21.79 17.43 18.84
C GLU A 18 -22.52 16.50 19.80
N ASP A 19 -23.37 15.58 19.31
CA ASP A 19 -23.99 14.54 20.14
C ASP A 19 -22.92 13.64 20.78
N PRO A 20 -22.68 13.73 22.11
CA PRO A 20 -21.66 12.94 22.81
C PRO A 20 -22.04 11.47 22.97
N THR A 21 -23.20 11.06 22.44
CA THR A 21 -23.73 9.70 22.41
C THR A 21 -23.37 8.94 21.14
N VAL A 22 -22.46 9.47 20.29
CA VAL A 22 -21.77 8.67 19.28
C VAL A 22 -20.80 7.72 19.98
N GLU A 23 -21.37 6.69 20.58
CA GLU A 23 -20.71 5.47 21.00
C GLU A 23 -19.98 4.87 19.79
N ASN A 24 -18.66 5.04 19.74
CA ASN A 24 -17.80 3.96 19.25
C ASN A 24 -16.32 4.19 19.56
N ILE A 25 -16.01 4.36 20.84
CA ILE A 25 -14.75 3.78 21.33
C ILE A 25 -15.01 2.26 21.41
N LYS A 26 -15.10 1.57 20.25
CA LYS A 26 -15.09 0.11 20.25
C LYS A 26 -13.81 -0.30 20.95
N ASP A 27 -13.91 -1.12 21.99
CA ASP A 27 -12.73 -1.65 22.64
C ASP A 27 -11.73 -2.12 21.58
N PRO A 28 -10.46 -1.69 21.62
CA PRO A 28 -9.47 -2.11 20.62
C PRO A 28 -9.24 -3.63 20.63
N SER A 29 -9.76 -4.31 21.66
CA SER A 29 -9.80 -5.76 21.78
C SER A 29 -10.96 -6.44 21.08
N LEU A 30 -11.91 -5.74 20.43
CA LEU A 30 -13.08 -6.36 19.79
C LEU A 30 -13.09 -6.16 18.28
N CYS A 31 -13.59 -7.17 17.56
CA CYS A 31 -13.73 -7.13 16.11
C CYS A 31 -14.56 -5.91 15.68
N PRO A 32 -14.04 -5.03 14.80
CA PRO A 32 -14.75 -3.81 14.43
C PRO A 32 -15.94 -4.05 13.47
N VAL A 33 -16.13 -5.29 12.99
CA VAL A 33 -17.27 -5.70 12.15
C VAL A 33 -18.56 -5.63 12.95
N GLN A 34 -19.60 -5.05 12.35
CA GLN A 34 -20.92 -4.93 12.99
C GLN A 34 -21.49 -6.31 13.31
N GLY A 35 -21.91 -6.52 14.57
CA GLY A 35 -22.40 -7.80 15.06
C GLY A 35 -21.33 -8.81 15.47
N CYS A 36 -20.04 -8.53 15.26
CA CYS A 36 -18.97 -9.43 15.71
C CYS A 36 -18.45 -9.03 17.09
N LYS A 37 -18.66 -9.88 18.10
CA LYS A 37 -18.20 -9.65 19.48
C LYS A 37 -16.93 -10.45 19.85
N THR A 38 -16.20 -10.93 18.84
CA THR A 38 -15.00 -11.75 19.08
C THR A 38 -13.84 -10.89 19.58
N LYS A 39 -13.18 -11.35 20.64
CA LYS A 39 -11.99 -10.70 21.18
C LYS A 39 -10.78 -10.96 20.29
N ILE A 40 -10.03 -9.90 19.97
CA ILE A 40 -8.90 -9.90 19.05
C ILE A 40 -7.53 -9.77 19.78
N THR A 41 -7.53 -9.67 21.11
CA THR A 41 -6.34 -9.36 21.91
C THR A 41 -5.13 -10.28 21.62
N LEU A 42 -5.36 -11.58 21.40
CA LEU A 42 -4.28 -12.52 21.07
C LEU A 42 -4.18 -12.86 19.56
N THR A 43 -5.32 -13.06 18.88
CA THR A 43 -5.34 -13.62 17.51
C THR A 43 -5.78 -12.58 16.47
N GLY A 44 -5.22 -11.38 16.56
CA GLY A 44 -5.55 -10.27 15.68
C GLY A 44 -4.78 -10.23 14.40
N ILE A 45 -5.50 -10.25 13.29
CA ILE A 45 -4.93 -10.15 11.95
C ILE A 45 -5.18 -8.74 11.43
N LEU A 46 -4.11 -8.05 11.03
CA LEU A 46 -4.16 -6.71 10.49
C LEU A 46 -4.47 -6.76 8.99
N CYS A 47 -5.44 -5.95 8.55
CA CYS A 47 -5.74 -5.82 7.13
C CYS A 47 -4.81 -4.79 6.46
N ASN A 48 -4.09 -5.17 5.40
CA ASN A 48 -3.17 -4.28 4.67
C ASN A 48 -3.86 -3.10 3.96
N GLN A 49 -5.19 -3.13 3.82
CA GLN A 49 -5.95 -2.11 3.09
C GLN A 49 -6.56 -1.03 3.98
N CYS A 50 -6.94 -1.39 5.20
CA CYS A 50 -7.60 -0.46 6.15
C CYS A 50 -6.90 -0.39 7.51
N GLU A 51 -5.80 -1.13 7.69
CA GLU A 51 -4.92 -1.11 8.86
C GLU A 51 -5.61 -1.42 10.19
N LYS A 52 -6.79 -2.04 10.14
CA LYS A 52 -7.55 -2.48 11.31
C LYS A 52 -7.30 -3.96 11.61
N LYS A 53 -7.34 -4.31 12.89
CA LYS A 53 -7.26 -5.70 13.36
C LYS A 53 -8.64 -6.35 13.32
N TYR A 54 -8.71 -7.55 12.78
CA TYR A 54 -9.92 -8.36 12.68
C TYR A 54 -9.71 -9.73 13.31
N CYS A 55 -10.81 -10.38 13.70
CA CYS A 55 -10.77 -11.78 14.13
C CYS A 55 -10.53 -12.71 12.94
N ILE A 56 -10.17 -13.97 13.21
CA ILE A 56 -9.85 -14.98 12.17
C ILE A 56 -10.96 -15.16 11.14
N LYS A 57 -12.23 -15.01 11.55
CA LYS A 57 -13.40 -15.13 10.66
C LYS A 57 -13.56 -13.95 9.70
N HIS A 58 -13.12 -12.75 10.09
CA HIS A 58 -13.25 -11.52 9.30
C HIS A 58 -11.90 -11.00 8.80
N ARG A 59 -10.87 -11.86 8.83
CA ARG A 59 -9.50 -11.51 8.41
C ARG A 59 -9.43 -11.16 6.92
N LEU A 60 -10.31 -11.78 6.12
CA LEU A 60 -10.33 -11.58 4.69
C LEU A 60 -11.00 -10.24 4.37
N PRO A 61 -10.53 -9.54 3.33
CA PRO A 61 -11.11 -8.27 2.87
C PRO A 61 -12.58 -8.38 2.48
N GLU A 62 -13.01 -9.55 1.99
CA GLU A 62 -14.38 -9.80 1.57
C GLU A 62 -15.36 -9.80 2.75
N ASP A 63 -14.93 -10.30 3.90
CA ASP A 63 -15.77 -10.55 5.06
C ASP A 63 -15.99 -9.30 5.93
N HIS A 64 -15.11 -8.29 5.85
CA HIS A 64 -15.22 -7.08 6.68
C HIS A 64 -15.54 -5.79 5.93
N SER A 65 -15.25 -5.66 4.64
CA SER A 65 -15.60 -4.45 3.89
C SER A 65 -15.57 -4.62 2.38
N LYS A 66 -16.67 -4.22 1.73
CA LYS A 66 -16.74 -4.09 0.26
C LYS A 66 -15.63 -3.16 -0.29
N ILE A 67 -15.24 -2.15 0.47
CA ILE A 67 -14.19 -1.19 0.07
C ILE A 67 -12.82 -1.87 0.07
N CYS A 68 -12.52 -2.71 1.08
CA CYS A 68 -11.26 -3.45 1.14
C CYS A 68 -11.14 -4.47 -0.01
N LYS A 69 -12.25 -5.16 -0.34
CA LYS A 69 -12.33 -6.01 -1.53
C LYS A 69 -12.01 -5.24 -2.82
N GLN A 70 -12.63 -4.07 -3.02
CA GLN A 70 -12.38 -3.25 -4.20
C GLN A 70 -10.92 -2.77 -4.30
N ARG A 71 -10.29 -2.41 -3.18
CA ARG A 71 -8.89 -1.97 -3.18
C ARG A 71 -7.94 -3.09 -3.59
N ILE A 72 -8.16 -4.31 -3.12
CA ILE A 72 -7.35 -5.48 -3.51
C ILE A 72 -7.51 -5.79 -4.99
N ASN A 73 -8.74 -5.85 -5.48
CA ASN A 73 -8.99 -6.11 -6.90
C ASN A 73 -8.33 -5.05 -7.80
N LYS A 74 -8.35 -3.77 -7.40
CA LYS A 74 -7.67 -2.70 -8.14
C LYS A 74 -6.15 -2.86 -8.10
N ALA A 75 -5.59 -3.23 -6.94
CA ALA A 75 -4.16 -3.47 -6.80
C ALA A 75 -3.69 -4.64 -7.68
N GLU A 76 -4.43 -5.76 -7.68
CA GLU A 76 -4.16 -6.93 -8.51
C GLU A 76 -4.27 -6.59 -10.01
N GLN A 77 -5.31 -5.86 -10.41
CA GLN A 77 -5.45 -5.41 -11.79
C GLN A 77 -4.28 -4.50 -12.21
N GLN A 78 -3.81 -3.61 -11.33
CA GLN A 78 -2.68 -2.76 -11.62
C GLN A 78 -1.39 -3.55 -11.73
N GLN A 79 -1.16 -4.54 -10.86
CA GLN A 79 -0.01 -5.43 -10.93
C GLN A 79 -0.02 -6.21 -12.24
N PHE A 80 -1.15 -6.82 -12.61
CA PHE A 80 -1.30 -7.54 -13.87
C PHE A 80 -1.03 -6.65 -15.09
N LYS A 81 -1.52 -5.39 -15.09
CA LYS A 81 -1.24 -4.43 -16.16
C LYS A 81 0.25 -4.08 -16.25
N ASN A 82 0.91 -3.91 -15.11
CA ASN A 82 2.34 -3.61 -15.08
C ASN A 82 3.17 -4.80 -15.56
N GLU A 83 2.81 -6.02 -15.14
CA GLU A 83 3.49 -7.26 -15.53
C GLU A 83 3.30 -7.57 -17.03
N SER A 84 2.07 -7.47 -17.53
CA SER A 84 1.79 -7.63 -18.96
C SER A 84 2.49 -6.59 -19.81
N PHE A 85 2.52 -5.32 -19.37
CA PHE A 85 3.28 -4.28 -20.06
C PHE A 85 4.78 -4.57 -20.08
N HIS A 86 5.35 -5.05 -18.96
CA HIS A 86 6.76 -5.44 -18.90
C HIS A 86 7.07 -6.58 -19.88
N PHE A 87 6.19 -7.57 -19.98
CA PHE A 87 6.35 -8.69 -20.91
C PHE A 87 6.35 -8.21 -22.37
N ILE A 88 5.36 -7.40 -22.77
CA ILE A 88 5.27 -6.84 -24.13
C ILE A 88 6.48 -5.95 -24.45
N ALA A 89 6.92 -5.13 -23.49
CA ALA A 89 8.07 -4.26 -23.66
C ALA A 89 9.37 -5.06 -23.85
N LYS A 90 9.49 -6.23 -23.18
CA LYS A 90 10.62 -7.14 -23.36
C LYS A 90 10.60 -7.77 -24.76
N GLU A 91 9.45 -8.30 -25.20
CA GLU A 91 9.32 -8.89 -26.54
C GLU A 91 9.62 -7.88 -27.66
N ARG A 92 9.17 -6.62 -27.53
CA ARG A 92 9.48 -5.54 -28.50
C ARG A 92 10.98 -5.23 -28.58
N LYS A 93 11.70 -5.30 -27.46
CA LYS A 93 13.17 -5.12 -27.47
C LYS A 93 13.88 -6.28 -28.14
N GLU A 94 13.39 -7.50 -27.93
CA GLU A 94 13.98 -8.71 -28.51
C GLU A 94 13.67 -8.87 -30.01
N SER A 95 12.52 -8.39 -30.49
CA SER A 95 12.10 -8.49 -31.90
C SER A 95 12.65 -7.40 -32.82
N GLY A 96 13.10 -6.26 -32.28
CA GLY A 96 13.67 -5.15 -33.07
C GLY A 96 15.20 -5.00 -33.01
N SER A 97 15.89 -5.80 -32.18
CA SER A 97 17.35 -5.70 -32.00
C SER A 97 18.02 -6.95 -32.56
N GLY A 98 18.83 -6.79 -33.61
CA GLY A 98 19.56 -7.88 -34.28
C GLY A 98 20.59 -8.64 -33.42
N ASN A 99 20.64 -8.41 -32.11
CA ASN A 99 21.48 -9.14 -31.17
C ASN A 99 20.58 -9.96 -30.23
N LYS A 100 20.40 -11.24 -30.57
CA LYS A 100 19.82 -12.24 -29.66
C LYS A 100 20.83 -12.51 -28.55
N THR A 101 20.84 -11.70 -27.49
CA THR A 101 21.57 -12.05 -26.28
C THR A 101 20.84 -13.17 -25.56
N THR A 102 21.58 -14.17 -25.10
CA THR A 102 21.01 -15.28 -24.34
C THR A 102 20.62 -14.79 -22.93
N MET A 103 19.64 -15.43 -22.28
CA MET A 103 19.23 -15.08 -20.90
C MET A 103 20.43 -15.10 -19.92
N GLU A 104 21.45 -15.91 -20.21
CA GLU A 104 22.71 -16.00 -19.45
C GLU A 104 23.55 -14.71 -19.56
N GLU A 105 23.68 -14.16 -20.77
CA GLU A 105 24.43 -12.92 -21.03
C GLU A 105 23.76 -11.71 -20.37
N ASP A 106 22.43 -11.66 -20.38
CA ASP A 106 21.64 -10.66 -19.68
C ASP A 106 21.83 -10.75 -18.16
N HIS A 107 21.85 -11.97 -17.61
CA HIS A 107 22.11 -12.19 -16.18
C HIS A 107 23.50 -11.69 -15.78
N ILE A 108 24.53 -12.02 -16.56
CA ILE A 108 25.91 -11.55 -16.35
C ILE A 108 25.99 -10.01 -16.45
N ALA A 109 25.30 -9.41 -17.41
CA ALA A 109 25.27 -7.95 -17.59
C ALA A 109 24.57 -7.25 -16.42
N LEU A 110 23.46 -7.80 -15.93
CA LEU A 110 22.73 -7.31 -14.76
C LEU A 110 23.57 -7.43 -13.49
N GLU A 111 24.26 -8.54 -13.29
CA GLU A 111 25.12 -8.75 -12.12
C GLU A 111 26.30 -7.76 -12.11
N LYS A 112 26.93 -7.51 -13.27
CA LYS A 112 27.96 -6.49 -13.43
C LYS A 112 27.43 -5.09 -13.10
N LYS A 113 26.24 -4.74 -13.62
CA LYS A 113 25.58 -3.46 -13.30
C LYS A 113 25.31 -3.33 -11.80
N PHE A 114 24.78 -4.37 -11.17
CA PHE A 114 24.48 -4.38 -9.74
C PHE A 114 25.74 -4.20 -8.89
N LYS A 115 26.80 -4.95 -9.17
CA LYS A 115 28.13 -4.80 -8.51
C LYS A 115 28.69 -3.39 -8.67
N SER A 116 28.56 -2.79 -9.86
CA SER A 116 29.02 -1.41 -10.11
C SER A 116 28.25 -0.38 -9.25
N GLN A 117 26.94 -0.56 -9.08
CA GLN A 117 26.11 0.32 -8.27
C GLN A 117 26.44 0.20 -6.78
N LEU A 118 26.67 -1.03 -6.29
CA LEU A 118 27.13 -1.25 -4.92
C LEU A 118 28.45 -0.54 -4.63
N LYS A 119 29.44 -0.67 -5.53
CA LYS A 119 30.73 0.05 -5.41
C LYS A 119 30.54 1.57 -5.39
N LYS A 120 29.68 2.12 -6.26
CA LYS A 120 29.34 3.55 -6.26
C LYS A 120 28.72 4.00 -4.93
N LYS A 121 27.73 3.26 -4.40
CA LYS A 121 27.10 3.56 -3.11
C LYS A 121 28.09 3.46 -1.94
N GLN A 122 28.99 2.48 -1.93
CA GLN A 122 30.05 2.36 -0.93
C GLN A 122 31.03 3.54 -0.97
N ASN A 123 31.49 3.93 -2.16
CA ASN A 123 32.37 5.09 -2.33
C ASN A 123 31.71 6.40 -1.90
N GLN A 124 30.40 6.56 -2.16
CA GLN A 124 29.64 7.71 -1.65
C GLN A 124 29.57 7.74 -0.12
N ARG A 125 29.38 6.58 0.54
CA ARG A 125 29.41 6.48 2.01
C ARG A 125 30.79 6.83 2.59
N LYS A 126 31.88 6.37 1.96
CA LYS A 126 33.26 6.73 2.37
C LYS A 126 33.56 8.22 2.20
N LYS A 127 33.10 8.85 1.11
CA LYS A 127 33.24 10.31 0.90
C LYS A 127 32.46 11.15 1.91
N LYS A 128 31.30 10.67 2.39
CA LYS A 128 30.51 11.35 3.43
C LYS A 128 31.18 11.27 4.80
N THR A 129 31.77 10.13 5.15
CA THR A 129 32.48 9.95 6.43
C THR A 129 33.81 10.70 6.48
N SER A 130 34.54 10.84 5.36
CA SER A 130 35.76 11.64 5.30
C SER A 130 35.52 13.16 5.35
N LYS A 131 34.36 13.64 4.88
CA LYS A 131 33.97 15.07 5.00
C LYS A 131 33.50 15.46 6.40
N GLY A 132 32.99 14.51 7.20
CA GLY A 132 32.58 14.76 8.59
C GLY A 132 33.73 14.80 9.60
N LYS A 133 34.95 14.41 9.21
CA LYS A 133 36.14 14.36 10.08
C LYS A 133 37.09 15.55 9.90
N LYS A 134 36.72 16.52 9.04
CA LYS A 134 37.35 17.84 8.90
C LYS A 134 36.38 18.91 9.39
N LYS A 135 36.14 18.94 10.69
CA LYS A 135 35.61 20.09 11.43
C LYS A 135 36.11 19.97 12.86
#